data_AF-A0A2D7UAN3-F1
#
_entry.id   AF-A0A2D7UAN3-F1
#
_cell.length_a   1.000
_cell.length_b   1.000
_cell.length_c   1.000
_cell.angle_alpha   90.00
_cell.angle_beta   90.00
_cell.angle_gamma   90.00
#
_symmetry.space_group_name_H-M   'P 1'
#
loop_
_entity.id
_entity.type
_entity.pdbx_description
1 polymer ?
#
loop_
_entity_poly.entity_id
_entity_poly.type
_entity_poly.pdbx_seq_one_letter_code
_entity_poly.pdbx_strand_id
1 'polypeptide(L)'
;MECTRRRERSCFTIAMALLRDHHPHLSGNDKPASPPRCNVNDAIWITHLITHLAGDHLPMRKNPKLKTTVSAAAAALIIGVSALSATAGVIEDRKANFKANNLSMRAISAALSADDFETVASEAEKIAAWAMIMPDYFPEGSGEGTSAKPAIWSDFIGFKDAAEANHNAATDLIAAAAKKDSAQAGAALRTLGATCKACHQKFKSW
;
A
#
# COMPACT_ATOMS: atom_id res chain seq x y z
N MET A 1 -4.90 -34.03 -33.19
CA MET A 1 -3.54 -33.74 -32.67
C MET A 1 -2.80 -32.95 -33.76
N GLU A 2 -1.90 -32.05 -33.38
CA GLU A 2 -1.16 -31.10 -34.26
C GLU A 2 -1.93 -29.86 -34.79
N CYS A 3 -2.38 -28.94 -33.91
CA CYS A 3 -2.64 -27.55 -34.34
C CYS A 3 -2.49 -26.48 -33.23
N THR A 4 -1.68 -26.73 -32.20
CA THR A 4 -1.52 -25.79 -31.06
C THR A 4 -0.06 -25.66 -30.61
N ARG A 5 0.89 -25.56 -31.56
CA ARG A 5 2.29 -25.28 -31.22
C ARG A 5 3.03 -24.33 -32.19
N ARG A 6 2.29 -23.52 -32.97
CA ARG A 6 2.86 -22.58 -33.96
C ARG A 6 2.38 -21.13 -33.81
N ARG A 7 1.98 -20.70 -32.61
CA ARG A 7 1.50 -19.33 -32.34
C ARG A 7 2.26 -18.54 -31.28
N GLU A 8 3.40 -19.05 -30.79
CA GLU A 8 4.21 -18.35 -29.77
C GLU A 8 5.54 -17.79 -30.29
N ARG A 9 5.88 -17.97 -31.57
CA ARG A 9 7.17 -17.51 -32.14
C ARG A 9 7.09 -16.28 -33.06
N SER A 10 5.95 -15.59 -33.12
CA SER A 10 5.72 -14.54 -34.12
C SER A 10 5.34 -13.15 -33.57
N CYS A 11 5.61 -12.87 -32.29
CA CYS A 11 5.47 -11.51 -31.72
C CYS A 11 6.77 -10.90 -31.21
N PHE A 12 7.89 -11.63 -31.20
CA PHE A 12 9.14 -11.14 -30.61
C PHE A 12 10.14 -10.54 -31.60
N THR A 13 9.81 -10.43 -32.89
CA THR A 13 10.78 -10.05 -33.94
C THR A 13 10.37 -8.86 -34.81
N ILE A 14 9.30 -8.12 -34.47
CA ILE A 14 8.82 -6.96 -35.29
C ILE A 14 8.90 -5.62 -34.51
N ALA A 15 9.52 -5.58 -33.32
CA ALA A 15 9.64 -4.35 -32.52
C ALA A 15 11.08 -3.80 -32.38
N MET A 16 12.03 -4.26 -33.20
CA MET A 16 13.43 -3.76 -33.21
C MET A 16 13.95 -3.45 -34.63
N ALA A 17 13.15 -2.81 -35.49
CA ALA A 17 13.61 -2.48 -36.85
C ALA A 17 13.13 -1.13 -37.42
N LEU A 18 12.51 -0.26 -36.65
CA LEU A 18 12.14 1.09 -37.13
C LEU A 18 12.26 2.09 -35.98
N LEU A 19 13.41 2.78 -35.90
CA LEU A 19 13.60 4.15 -35.39
C LEU A 19 15.11 4.44 -35.16
N ARG A 20 15.92 4.20 -36.19
CA ARG A 20 17.20 4.90 -36.38
C ARG A 20 17.02 5.70 -37.66
N ASP A 21 16.69 6.98 -37.53
CA ASP A 21 17.23 8.09 -38.32
C ASP A 21 16.40 9.38 -38.11
N HIS A 22 17.14 10.50 -38.02
CA HIS A 22 16.72 11.91 -38.07
C HIS A 22 16.17 12.59 -36.80
N HIS A 23 17.08 13.27 -36.09
CA HIS A 23 16.76 14.43 -35.25
C HIS A 23 17.18 15.73 -35.95
N PRO A 24 16.25 16.68 -36.15
CA PRO A 24 16.56 18.10 -36.04
C PRO A 24 15.75 18.76 -34.91
N HIS A 25 16.44 19.64 -34.17
CA HIS A 25 15.98 20.70 -33.27
C HIS A 25 14.51 20.73 -32.81
N LEU A 26 14.28 20.53 -31.50
CA LEU A 26 13.05 20.92 -30.81
C LEU A 26 13.33 22.11 -29.88
N SER A 27 12.63 23.20 -30.15
CA SER A 27 12.48 24.38 -29.29
C SER A 27 11.18 24.24 -28.49
N GLY A 28 11.28 24.31 -27.16
CA GLY A 28 10.28 24.92 -26.27
C GLY A 28 8.91 24.23 -26.07
N ASN A 29 8.67 23.83 -24.82
CA ASN A 29 7.35 23.84 -24.14
C ASN A 29 6.29 22.77 -24.43
N ASP A 30 6.65 21.48 -24.39
CA ASP A 30 5.65 20.42 -24.20
C ASP A 30 5.97 19.55 -22.97
N LYS A 31 5.13 19.65 -21.93
CA LYS A 31 5.13 18.73 -20.78
C LYS A 31 4.58 17.37 -21.24
N PRO A 32 5.20 16.23 -20.86
CA PRO A 32 4.62 14.93 -21.16
C PRO A 32 3.30 14.71 -20.41
N ALA A 33 2.26 14.32 -21.13
CA ALA A 33 0.96 13.94 -20.59
C ALA A 33 1.07 12.67 -19.71
N SER A 34 0.39 12.69 -18.56
CA SER A 34 0.32 11.55 -17.64
C SER A 34 -0.41 10.35 -18.29
N PRO A 35 -0.02 9.09 -17.99
CA PRO A 35 -0.76 7.93 -18.47
C PRO A 35 -2.14 7.81 -17.80
N PRO A 36 -3.13 7.17 -18.46
CA PRO A 36 -4.49 7.10 -17.95
C PRO A 36 -4.58 6.28 -16.66
N ARG A 37 -5.32 6.82 -15.69
CA ARG A 37 -5.63 6.15 -14.42
C ARG A 37 -6.64 5.03 -14.68
N CYS A 38 -6.31 3.79 -14.31
CA CYS A 38 -7.30 2.71 -14.25
C CYS A 38 -8.29 3.01 -13.11
N ASN A 39 -9.55 3.25 -13.46
CA ASN A 39 -10.65 3.37 -12.51
C ASN A 39 -11.13 1.96 -12.12
N VAL A 40 -11.17 1.67 -10.82
CA VAL A 40 -11.50 0.34 -10.27
C VAL A 40 -13.00 0.01 -10.26
N ASN A 41 -13.84 0.87 -10.85
CA ASN A 41 -15.30 0.69 -10.86
C ASN A 41 -15.87 -0.03 -12.11
N ASP A 42 -15.04 -0.45 -13.07
CA ASP A 42 -15.51 -1.10 -14.31
C ASP A 42 -15.46 -2.65 -14.27
N ALA A 43 -15.39 -3.26 -13.07
CA ALA A 43 -15.30 -4.72 -12.90
C ALA A 43 -16.51 -5.34 -12.15
N ILE A 44 -17.74 -4.87 -12.42
CA ILE A 44 -18.95 -5.49 -11.87
C ILE A 44 -20.05 -5.49 -12.94
N TRP A 45 -20.06 -6.45 -13.87
CA TRP A 45 -21.28 -6.88 -14.60
C TRP A 45 -21.06 -8.23 -15.33
N ILE A 46 -20.98 -9.36 -14.62
CA ILE A 46 -21.39 -10.66 -15.18
C ILE A 46 -22.13 -11.45 -14.10
N THR A 47 -23.41 -11.13 -13.92
CA THR A 47 -24.40 -12.10 -13.43
C THR A 47 -25.75 -11.73 -14.02
N HIS A 48 -26.27 -12.58 -14.89
CA HIS A 48 -27.68 -12.85 -15.25
C HIS A 48 -27.78 -13.22 -16.73
N LEU A 49 -27.70 -14.52 -17.04
CA LEU A 49 -28.25 -15.05 -18.28
C LEU A 49 -29.50 -15.88 -17.93
N ILE A 50 -30.60 -15.42 -18.50
CA ILE A 50 -31.98 -15.87 -18.32
C ILE A 50 -32.17 -17.23 -19.00
N THR A 51 -32.72 -18.18 -18.25
CA THR A 51 -33.36 -19.42 -18.74
C THR A 51 -34.62 -19.11 -19.54
N HIS A 52 -34.73 -19.56 -20.79
CA HIS A 52 -36.00 -19.72 -21.53
C HIS A 52 -35.85 -20.81 -22.60
N LEU A 53 -36.52 -21.96 -22.44
CA LEU A 53 -37.03 -22.79 -23.54
C LEU A 53 -38.28 -23.56 -23.07
N ALA A 54 -39.27 -23.60 -23.96
CA ALA A 54 -40.61 -24.19 -23.89
C ALA A 54 -40.61 -25.70 -23.53
N GLY A 55 -41.68 -26.37 -23.13
CA GLY A 55 -43.12 -26.07 -22.98
C GLY A 55 -43.79 -27.37 -22.48
N ASP A 56 -45.06 -27.30 -22.05
CA ASP A 56 -46.09 -28.31 -22.33
C ASP A 56 -47.39 -28.03 -21.55
N HIS A 57 -48.50 -28.29 -22.25
CA HIS A 57 -49.87 -27.94 -21.91
C HIS A 57 -50.42 -28.72 -20.71
N LEU A 58 -50.99 -28.01 -19.72
CA LEU A 58 -51.95 -28.56 -18.76
C LEU A 58 -53.12 -27.59 -18.54
N PRO A 59 -54.38 -28.06 -18.54
CA PRO A 59 -55.55 -27.19 -18.38
C PRO A 59 -55.79 -26.77 -16.93
N MET A 60 -55.99 -25.47 -16.72
CA MET A 60 -56.32 -24.87 -15.42
C MET A 60 -57.74 -25.23 -14.98
N ARG A 61 -57.85 -25.94 -13.85
CA ARG A 61 -59.08 -26.11 -13.08
C ARG A 61 -59.31 -24.85 -12.24
N LYS A 62 -60.42 -24.14 -12.47
CA LYS A 62 -60.85 -22.99 -11.68
C LYS A 62 -61.34 -23.46 -10.30
N ASN A 63 -60.76 -22.97 -9.21
CA ASN A 63 -61.40 -22.97 -7.88
C ASN A 63 -61.09 -21.66 -7.13
N PRO A 64 -62.07 -21.04 -6.44
CA PRO A 64 -61.96 -19.65 -5.99
C PRO A 64 -61.58 -19.51 -4.50
N LYS A 65 -60.85 -18.41 -4.23
CA LYS A 65 -60.65 -17.71 -2.94
C LYS A 65 -59.80 -18.42 -1.87
N LEU A 66 -58.48 -18.19 -1.91
CA LEU A 66 -57.62 -18.24 -0.73
C LEU A 66 -57.16 -16.82 -0.38
N LYS A 67 -57.54 -16.35 0.80
CA LYS A 67 -57.30 -14.99 1.29
C LYS A 67 -55.85 -14.87 1.76
N THR A 68 -55.07 -14.06 1.07
CA THR A 68 -53.73 -13.60 1.45
C THR A 68 -53.83 -12.72 2.70
N THR A 69 -53.20 -13.15 3.80
CA THR A 69 -52.91 -12.26 4.94
C THR A 69 -51.40 -12.00 4.95
N VAL A 70 -51.07 -10.73 4.82
CA VAL A 70 -49.72 -10.16 4.92
C VAL A 70 -49.43 -10.00 6.42
N SER A 71 -48.29 -10.50 6.91
CA SER A 71 -47.69 -10.02 8.16
C SER A 71 -46.21 -9.77 7.94
N ALA A 72 -45.87 -8.50 8.13
CA ALA A 72 -44.56 -7.91 8.01
C ALA A 72 -43.73 -8.08 9.30
N ALA A 73 -42.45 -7.73 9.19
CA ALA A 73 -41.46 -7.48 10.24
C ALA A 73 -40.60 -8.66 10.70
N ALA A 74 -39.53 -8.91 9.94
CA ALA A 74 -38.23 -9.33 10.47
C ALA A 74 -37.11 -8.80 9.56
N ALA A 75 -36.93 -7.47 9.50
CA ALA A 75 -35.71 -6.87 8.98
C ALA A 75 -34.68 -6.84 10.13
N ALA A 76 -34.06 -7.98 10.40
CA ALA A 76 -32.95 -8.06 11.33
C ALA A 76 -31.71 -7.45 10.66
N LEU A 77 -31.22 -6.39 11.30
CA LEU A 77 -30.01 -5.64 11.01
C LEU A 77 -28.81 -6.57 10.73
N ILE A 78 -28.35 -6.64 9.47
CA ILE A 78 -26.98 -7.07 9.15
C ILE A 78 -26.24 -5.81 8.71
N ILE A 79 -25.76 -5.03 9.67
CA ILE A 79 -24.77 -3.97 9.40
C ILE A 79 -23.54 -4.31 10.23
N GLY A 80 -22.43 -4.60 9.54
CA GLY A 80 -21.09 -4.48 10.13
C GLY A 80 -20.25 -5.77 10.16
N VAL A 81 -19.78 -6.25 9.01
CA VAL A 81 -18.60 -7.15 8.95
C VAL A 81 -17.63 -6.73 7.82
N SER A 82 -17.54 -5.44 7.53
CA SER A 82 -16.63 -4.93 6.47
C SER A 82 -15.31 -4.35 7.02
N ALA A 83 -15.26 -3.98 8.31
CA ALA A 83 -14.12 -3.29 8.90
C ALA A 83 -12.94 -4.21 9.27
N LEU A 84 -13.19 -5.50 9.50
CA LEU A 84 -12.17 -6.43 9.98
C LEU A 84 -11.13 -6.78 8.88
N SER A 85 -11.58 -6.96 7.64
CA SER A 85 -10.70 -7.31 6.52
C SER A 85 -9.78 -6.15 6.10
N ALA A 86 -10.28 -4.91 6.13
CA ALA A 86 -9.48 -3.72 5.81
C ALA A 86 -8.40 -3.46 6.89
N THR A 87 -8.74 -3.73 8.16
CA THR A 87 -7.82 -3.56 9.29
C THR A 87 -6.69 -4.58 9.28
N ALA A 88 -6.94 -5.82 8.86
CA ALA A 88 -5.90 -6.83 8.72
C ALA A 88 -4.84 -6.44 7.67
N GLY A 89 -5.25 -5.87 6.53
CA GLY A 89 -4.34 -5.42 5.48
C GLY A 89 -3.36 -4.35 5.96
N VAL A 90 -3.87 -3.27 6.57
CA VAL A 90 -3.02 -2.17 7.06
C VAL A 90 -2.06 -2.59 8.19
N ILE A 91 -2.43 -3.58 9.00
CA ILE A 91 -1.56 -4.15 10.03
C ILE A 91 -0.36 -4.87 9.41
N GLU A 92 -0.58 -5.66 8.37
CA GLU A 92 0.52 -6.36 7.68
C GLU A 92 1.40 -5.37 6.91
N ASP A 93 0.81 -4.37 6.25
CA ASP A 93 1.54 -3.33 5.53
C ASP A 93 2.47 -2.54 6.46
N ARG A 94 1.98 -2.08 7.62
CA ARG A 94 2.84 -1.33 8.55
C ARG A 94 3.94 -2.19 9.15
N LYS A 95 3.70 -3.48 9.42
CA LYS A 95 4.73 -4.42 9.86
C LYS A 95 5.81 -4.59 8.79
N ALA A 96 5.41 -4.71 7.52
CA ALA A 96 6.34 -4.79 6.41
C ALA A 96 7.19 -3.51 6.29
N ASN A 97 6.58 -2.33 6.43
CA ASN A 97 7.29 -1.05 6.42
C ASN A 97 8.28 -0.93 7.60
N PHE A 98 7.90 -1.31 8.83
CA PHE A 98 8.85 -1.34 9.96
C PHE A 98 10.00 -2.34 9.75
N LYS A 99 9.73 -3.48 9.11
CA LYS A 99 10.77 -4.45 8.75
C LYS A 99 11.74 -3.86 7.71
N ALA A 100 11.21 -3.20 6.68
CA ALA A 100 12.03 -2.49 5.70
C ALA A 100 12.88 -1.39 6.38
N ASN A 101 12.29 -0.62 7.28
CA ASN A 101 13.00 0.41 8.06
C ASN A 101 14.15 -0.18 8.90
N ASN A 102 13.95 -1.36 9.50
CA ASN A 102 15.01 -2.05 10.22
C ASN A 102 16.15 -2.49 9.29
N LEU A 103 15.82 -2.95 8.08
CA LEU A 103 16.82 -3.29 7.07
C LEU A 103 17.61 -2.06 6.62
N SER A 104 16.95 -0.92 6.40
CA SER A 104 17.60 0.36 6.09
C SER A 104 18.56 0.80 7.20
N MET A 105 18.17 0.70 8.48
CA MET A 105 19.08 1.00 9.60
C MET A 105 20.34 0.12 9.60
N ARG A 106 20.23 -1.16 9.25
CA ARG A 106 21.38 -2.07 9.13
C ARG A 106 22.26 -1.71 7.93
N ALA A 107 21.64 -1.42 6.79
CA ALA A 107 22.34 -1.01 5.57
C ALA A 107 23.12 0.29 5.81
N ILE A 108 22.51 1.29 6.45
CA ILE A 108 23.18 2.53 6.85
C ILE A 108 24.40 2.25 7.73
N SER A 109 24.27 1.41 8.75
CA SER A 109 25.40 1.10 9.65
C SER A 109 26.56 0.41 8.91
N ALA A 110 26.26 -0.50 7.98
CA ALA A 110 27.26 -1.17 7.17
C ALA A 110 27.92 -0.20 6.18
N ALA A 111 27.11 0.60 5.47
CA ALA A 111 27.56 1.59 4.51
C ALA A 111 28.43 2.67 5.14
N LEU A 112 28.06 3.17 6.32
CA LEU A 112 28.86 4.15 7.06
C LEU A 112 30.23 3.58 7.46
N SER A 113 30.31 2.29 7.76
CA SER A 113 31.59 1.63 8.08
C SER A 113 32.49 1.43 6.84
N ALA A 114 31.92 1.54 5.65
CA ALA A 114 32.60 1.45 4.37
C ALA A 114 32.79 2.83 3.68
N ASP A 115 32.49 3.92 4.39
CA ASP A 115 32.44 5.30 3.86
C ASP A 115 31.57 5.44 2.58
N ASP A 116 30.53 4.59 2.45
CA ASP A 116 29.55 4.65 1.36
C ASP A 116 28.40 5.60 1.74
N PHE A 117 28.67 6.89 1.59
CA PHE A 117 27.70 7.94 1.92
C PHE A 117 26.49 8.00 1.00
N GLU A 118 26.57 7.47 -0.22
CA GLU A 118 25.44 7.40 -1.15
C GLU A 118 24.40 6.39 -0.65
N THR A 119 24.85 5.21 -0.22
CA THR A 119 23.96 4.23 0.42
C THR A 119 23.42 4.75 1.75
N VAL A 120 24.24 5.45 2.56
CA VAL A 120 23.74 6.08 3.80
C VAL A 120 22.59 7.05 3.51
N ALA A 121 22.77 7.94 2.53
CA ALA A 121 21.75 8.93 2.19
C ALA A 121 20.46 8.28 1.65
N SER A 122 20.58 7.39 0.66
CA SER A 122 19.41 6.74 0.03
C SER A 122 18.61 5.84 0.98
N GLU A 123 19.26 5.17 1.94
CA GLU A 123 18.56 4.39 2.96
C GLU A 123 17.93 5.28 4.04
N ALA A 124 18.57 6.40 4.39
CA ALA A 124 17.99 7.38 5.31
C ALA A 124 16.76 8.09 4.71
N GLU A 125 16.73 8.33 3.39
CA GLU A 125 15.57 8.84 2.67
C GLU A 125 14.35 7.91 2.79
N LYS A 126 14.56 6.59 2.69
CA LYS A 126 13.47 5.61 2.90
C LYS A 126 12.88 5.71 4.29
N ILE A 127 13.72 5.89 5.31
CA ILE A 127 13.29 6.08 6.69
C ILE A 127 12.50 7.38 6.84
N ALA A 128 13.02 8.48 6.31
CA ALA A 128 12.36 9.79 6.34
C ALA A 128 10.98 9.75 5.66
N ALA A 129 10.87 9.11 4.49
CA ALA A 129 9.63 8.99 3.75
C ALA A 129 8.58 8.14 4.50
N TRP A 130 9.00 7.02 5.08
CA TRP A 130 8.10 6.19 5.89
C TRP A 130 7.62 6.93 7.13
N ALA A 131 8.51 7.63 7.84
CA ALA A 131 8.18 8.36 9.06
C ALA A 131 7.05 9.39 8.85
N MET A 132 7.01 10.06 7.69
CA MET A 132 5.95 11.02 7.36
C MET A 132 4.56 10.39 7.26
N ILE A 133 4.46 9.21 6.64
CA ILE A 133 3.16 8.56 6.36
C ILE A 133 2.78 7.53 7.42
N MET A 134 3.70 7.15 8.30
CA MET A 134 3.51 6.12 9.33
C MET A 134 2.22 6.30 10.14
N PRO A 135 1.82 7.51 10.59
CA PRO A 135 0.60 7.69 11.37
C PRO A 135 -0.67 7.20 10.67
N ASP A 136 -0.73 7.29 9.34
CA ASP A 136 -1.90 6.90 8.54
C ASP A 136 -2.15 5.37 8.57
N TYR A 137 -1.13 4.60 8.97
CA TYR A 137 -1.20 3.14 9.09
C TYR A 137 -1.65 2.66 10.47
N PHE A 138 -2.10 3.57 11.34
CA PHE A 138 -2.64 3.25 12.67
C PHE A 138 -4.10 3.70 12.81
N PRO A 139 -5.03 3.24 11.96
CA PRO A 139 -6.44 3.57 12.13
C PRO A 139 -6.96 3.06 13.48
N GLU A 140 -8.01 3.71 13.99
CA GLU A 140 -8.66 3.31 15.23
C GLU A 140 -9.12 1.84 15.16
N GLY A 141 -9.02 1.12 16.29
CA GLY A 141 -9.34 -0.30 16.36
C GLY A 141 -8.28 -1.24 15.78
N SER A 142 -7.20 -0.74 15.18
CA SER A 142 -6.14 -1.60 14.60
C SER A 142 -5.09 -2.12 15.59
N GLY A 143 -5.30 -1.95 16.89
CA GLY A 143 -4.32 -2.34 17.91
C GLY A 143 -4.41 -3.77 18.40
N GLU A 144 -5.59 -4.37 18.33
CA GLU A 144 -5.87 -5.68 18.91
C GLU A 144 -5.01 -6.79 18.26
N GLY A 145 -4.44 -7.67 19.09
CA GLY A 145 -3.56 -8.74 18.62
C GLY A 145 -2.22 -8.28 18.03
N THR A 146 -1.82 -7.02 18.23
CA THR A 146 -0.56 -6.47 17.72
C THR A 146 0.37 -5.99 18.84
N SER A 147 1.61 -5.65 18.49
CA SER A 147 2.55 -4.99 19.42
C SER A 147 2.30 -3.49 19.60
N ALA A 148 1.26 -2.92 18.99
CA ALA A 148 0.92 -1.51 19.16
C ALA A 148 0.22 -1.30 20.51
N LYS A 149 0.75 -0.40 21.35
CA LYS A 149 0.13 -0.08 22.64
C LYS A 149 -1.11 0.81 22.45
N PRO A 150 -2.11 0.71 23.35
CA PRO A 150 -3.26 1.63 23.38
C PRO A 150 -2.87 3.13 23.47
N ALA A 151 -1.65 3.40 23.95
CA ALA A 151 -1.06 4.74 24.01
C ALA A 151 -1.05 5.45 22.64
N ILE A 152 -0.98 4.72 21.52
CA ILE A 152 -0.99 5.34 20.17
C ILE A 152 -2.28 6.11 19.94
N TRP A 153 -3.44 5.55 20.27
CA TRP A 153 -4.73 6.20 20.02
C TRP A 153 -5.11 7.20 21.11
N SER A 154 -4.69 6.97 22.35
CA SER A 154 -4.94 7.91 23.46
C SER A 154 -4.03 9.15 23.43
N ASP A 155 -2.86 9.06 22.82
CA ASP A 155 -1.93 10.17 22.60
C ASP A 155 -1.43 10.18 21.14
N PHE A 156 -2.37 10.33 20.21
CA PHE A 156 -2.06 10.30 18.77
C PHE A 156 -1.20 11.51 18.35
N ILE A 157 -1.34 12.67 19.00
CA ILE A 157 -0.45 13.81 18.77
C ILE A 157 0.99 13.44 19.14
N GLY A 158 1.22 12.91 20.35
CA GLY A 158 2.56 12.47 20.73
C GLY A 158 3.11 11.34 19.86
N PHE A 159 2.26 10.52 19.25
CA PHE A 159 2.69 9.52 18.27
C PHE A 159 3.16 10.16 16.96
N LYS A 160 2.41 11.14 16.42
CA LYS A 160 2.83 11.92 15.26
C LYS A 160 4.12 12.68 15.53
N ASP A 161 4.25 13.31 16.70
CA ASP A 161 5.47 14.05 17.07
C ASP A 161 6.69 13.11 17.14
N ALA A 162 6.51 11.88 17.63
CA ALA A 162 7.57 10.87 17.62
C ALA A 162 7.94 10.41 16.19
N ALA A 163 6.96 10.32 15.29
CA ALA A 163 7.20 10.03 13.88
C ALA A 163 7.92 11.20 13.18
N GLU A 164 7.52 12.44 13.44
CA GLU A 164 8.19 13.64 12.94
C GLU A 164 9.63 13.76 13.46
N ALA A 165 9.87 13.45 14.73
CA ALA A 165 11.23 13.39 15.27
C ALA A 165 12.10 12.36 14.54
N ASN A 166 11.53 11.21 14.16
CA ASN A 166 12.23 10.21 13.35
C ASN A 166 12.53 10.71 11.94
N HIS A 167 11.57 11.39 11.30
CA HIS A 167 11.76 12.03 9.99
C HIS A 167 12.90 13.06 10.04
N ASN A 168 12.88 13.97 11.01
CA ASN A 168 13.89 15.02 11.15
C ASN A 168 15.28 14.43 11.39
N ALA A 169 15.41 13.43 12.27
CA ALA A 169 16.69 12.77 12.52
C ALA A 169 17.23 12.01 11.29
N ALA A 170 16.34 11.46 10.45
CA ALA A 170 16.74 10.84 9.19
C ALA A 170 17.22 11.89 8.17
N THR A 171 16.53 13.03 8.08
CA THR A 171 16.95 14.18 7.26
C THR A 171 18.30 14.75 7.69
N ASP A 172 18.57 14.85 8.99
CA ASP A 172 19.88 15.26 9.51
C ASP A 172 20.99 14.28 9.11
N LEU A 173 20.69 12.98 9.11
CA LEU A 173 21.63 11.97 8.64
C LEU A 173 21.91 12.09 7.14
N ILE A 174 20.90 12.38 6.31
CA ILE A 174 21.08 12.67 4.87
C ILE A 174 22.01 13.87 4.70
N ALA A 175 21.77 14.96 5.44
CA ALA A 175 22.59 16.16 5.38
C ALA A 175 24.04 15.91 5.82
N ALA A 176 24.26 15.06 6.83
CA ALA A 176 25.59 14.67 7.27
C ALA A 176 26.31 13.79 6.22
N ALA A 177 25.58 12.85 5.60
CA ALA A 177 26.12 12.00 4.53
C ALA A 177 26.53 12.81 3.29
N ALA A 178 25.75 13.83 2.92
CA ALA A 178 26.09 14.74 1.82
C ALA A 178 27.42 15.48 2.02
N LYS A 179 27.81 15.73 3.27
CA LYS A 179 29.09 16.35 3.64
C LYS A 179 30.25 15.35 3.68
N LYS A 180 29.98 14.05 3.54
CA LYS A 180 30.96 12.95 3.63
C LYS A 180 31.80 12.99 4.92
N ASP A 181 31.16 13.38 6.03
CA ASP A 181 31.78 13.43 7.35
C ASP A 181 31.33 12.21 8.17
N SER A 182 32.19 11.19 8.28
CA SER A 182 31.88 9.94 8.98
C SER A 182 31.57 10.16 10.47
N ALA A 183 32.19 11.16 11.11
CA ALA A 183 31.94 11.47 12.51
C ALA A 183 30.56 12.10 12.72
N GLN A 184 30.20 13.10 11.91
CA GLN A 184 28.87 13.71 11.91
C GLN A 184 27.79 12.70 11.53
N ALA A 185 28.00 11.91 10.47
CA ALA A 185 27.06 10.88 10.04
C ALA A 185 26.88 9.79 11.13
N GLY A 186 27.95 9.40 11.82
CA GLY A 186 27.87 8.49 12.97
C GLY A 186 27.08 9.06 14.14
N ALA A 187 27.21 10.36 14.42
CA ALA A 187 26.41 11.03 15.45
C ALA A 187 24.93 11.14 15.06
N ALA A 188 24.64 11.48 13.79
CA ALA A 188 23.29 11.52 13.25
C ALA A 188 22.63 10.13 13.26
N LEU A 189 23.37 9.06 12.91
CA LEU A 189 22.87 7.68 12.99
C LEU A 189 22.48 7.28 14.43
N ARG A 190 23.28 7.66 15.43
CA ARG A 190 22.94 7.42 16.84
C ARG A 190 21.68 8.18 17.25
N THR A 191 21.53 9.42 16.80
CA THR A 191 20.35 10.26 17.05
C THR A 191 19.10 9.63 16.41
N LEU A 192 19.21 9.20 15.15
CA LEU A 192 18.14 8.46 14.45
C LEU A 192 17.74 7.20 15.22
N GLY A 193 18.70 6.37 15.63
CA GLY A 193 18.42 5.18 16.45
C GLY A 193 17.74 5.50 17.79
N ALA A 194 18.07 6.64 18.41
CA ALA A 194 17.43 7.08 19.65
C ALA A 194 15.93 7.41 19.46
N THR A 195 15.53 7.97 18.31
CA THR A 195 14.12 8.21 17.99
C THR A 195 13.31 6.91 17.88
N CYS A 196 13.89 5.87 17.26
CA CYS A 196 13.29 4.53 17.20
C CYS A 196 13.04 3.97 18.61
N LYS A 197 14.04 4.10 19.50
CA LYS A 197 13.93 3.64 20.88
C LYS A 197 12.85 4.41 21.65
N ALA A 198 12.85 5.74 21.56
CA ALA A 198 11.89 6.59 22.25
C ALA A 198 10.44 6.29 21.84
N CYS A 199 10.18 6.15 20.54
CA CYS A 199 8.87 5.77 20.02
C CYS A 199 8.46 4.38 20.53
N HIS A 200 9.34 3.37 20.43
CA HIS A 200 9.02 2.02 20.90
C HIS A 200 8.75 1.94 22.40
N GLN A 201 9.50 2.69 23.23
CA GLN A 201 9.28 2.71 24.68
C GLN A 201 7.86 3.17 25.03
N LYS A 202 7.36 4.20 24.36
CA LYS A 202 6.04 4.77 24.61
C LYS A 202 4.91 3.97 23.94
N PHE A 203 5.11 3.56 22.69
CA PHE A 203 4.02 3.13 21.80
C PHE A 203 4.05 1.66 21.37
N LYS A 204 5.11 0.91 21.66
CA LYS A 204 5.24 -0.52 21.28
C LYS A 204 5.42 -1.43 22.50
N SER A 205 4.79 -2.60 22.49
CA SER A 205 5.07 -3.73 23.39
C SER A 205 6.08 -4.71 22.75
N TRP A 206 6.88 -5.39 23.56
CA TRP A 206 7.89 -6.35 23.11
C TRP A 206 7.32 -7.76 23.02
#